data_AF-A0A537USQ2-F1
#
_entry.id   AF-A0A537USQ2-F1
#
_cell.length_a   1.000
_cell.length_b   1.000
_cell.length_c   1.000
_cell.angle_alpha   90.00
_cell.angle_beta   90.00
_cell.angle_gamma   90.00
#
_symmetry.space_group_name_H-M   'P 1'
#
loop_
_entity.id
_entity.type
_entity.pdbx_description
1 polymer ?
#
loop_
_entity_poly.entity_id
_entity_poly.type
_entity_poly.pdbx_seq_one_letter_code
_entity_poly.pdbx_strand_id
1 'polypeptide(L)'
;MGNCYSYRQFCSLGPLPPRTPARPDPQVPRDHKLGPCVHGKIGSFYFYEKGSDDDAAFGFFDVELSVQSISTGKVRIELYCVADGYQTSRGVGASHPVKLAIMADGKIVGSAEWCFADVICGHADPMNFSTDIDIGDTSFSLIDRIDLLKVDGLSAPCG
;
A
#
# COMPACT_ATOMS: atom_id res chain seq x y z
N MET A 1 -11.67 -17.51 13.47
CA MET A 1 -10.86 -16.36 13.02
C MET A 1 -9.63 -16.29 13.90
N GLY A 2 -8.45 -16.15 13.31
CA GLY A 2 -7.19 -15.87 14.00
C GLY A 2 -6.93 -14.37 14.02
N ASN A 3 -6.21 -13.90 15.05
CA ASN A 3 -5.71 -12.53 15.09
C ASN A 3 -4.32 -12.51 14.46
N CYS A 4 -4.04 -11.49 13.65
CA CYS A 4 -2.72 -11.29 13.04
C CYS A 4 -2.29 -9.83 13.15
N TYR A 5 -1.06 -9.54 12.73
CA TYR A 5 -0.53 -8.18 12.67
C TYR A 5 0.45 -8.03 11.51
N SER A 6 0.60 -6.82 10.99
CA SER A 6 1.70 -6.47 10.09
C SER A 6 2.82 -5.74 10.85
N TYR A 7 4.01 -5.72 10.25
CA TYR A 7 5.05 -4.78 10.64
C TYR A 7 4.89 -3.47 9.86
N ARG A 8 5.39 -2.37 10.43
CA ARG A 8 5.57 -1.14 9.67
C ARG A 8 6.54 -1.42 8.52
N GLN A 9 6.16 -1.03 7.31
CA GLN A 9 7.03 -1.02 6.14
C GLN A 9 7.06 0.37 5.51
N PHE A 10 8.06 0.66 4.71
CA PHE A 10 8.14 1.92 4.00
C PHE A 10 8.84 1.74 2.66
N CYS A 11 8.57 2.65 1.73
CA CYS A 11 9.37 2.79 0.52
C CYS A 11 9.81 4.25 0.35
N SER A 12 11.10 4.44 0.07
CA SER A 12 11.58 5.72 -0.43
C SER A 12 10.98 6.00 -1.80
N LEU A 13 10.71 7.28 -2.05
CA LEU A 13 10.14 7.74 -3.30
C LEU A 13 11.25 8.22 -4.24
N GLY A 14 11.14 7.81 -5.50
CA GLY A 14 12.08 8.14 -6.56
C GLY A 14 11.37 8.65 -7.81
N PRO A 15 12.12 8.88 -8.89
CA PRO A 15 11.53 9.27 -10.17
C PRO A 15 10.60 8.17 -10.69
N LEU A 16 9.55 8.58 -11.39
CA LEU A 16 8.65 7.65 -12.07
C LEU A 16 9.43 6.80 -13.09
N PRO A 17 9.41 5.45 -13.00
CA PRO A 17 10.06 4.62 -13.99
C PRO A 17 9.40 4.77 -15.37
N PRO A 18 10.14 4.52 -16.47
CA PRO A 18 9.54 4.47 -17.80
C PRO A 18 8.38 3.49 -17.84
N ARG A 19 7.29 3.86 -18.53
CA ARG A 19 6.18 2.94 -18.72
C ARG A 19 6.65 1.75 -19.54
N THR A 20 6.43 0.55 -19.01
CA THR A 20 6.74 -0.70 -19.70
C THR A 20 5.63 -0.99 -20.71
N PRO A 21 5.91 -0.98 -22.03
CA PRO A 21 4.93 -1.38 -23.03
C PRO A 21 4.52 -2.84 -22.83
N ALA A 22 3.26 -3.17 -23.08
CA ALA A 22 2.71 -4.53 -22.96
C ALA A 22 2.75 -5.16 -21.56
N ARG A 23 3.03 -4.39 -20.49
CA ARG A 23 2.79 -4.87 -19.12
C ARG A 23 1.28 -5.14 -18.96
N PRO A 24 0.87 -6.34 -18.51
CA PRO A 24 -0.53 -6.69 -18.35
C PRO A 24 -1.18 -5.98 -17.15
N ASP A 25 -0.38 -5.67 -16.13
CA ASP A 25 -0.85 -5.03 -14.90
C ASP A 25 -0.93 -3.50 -15.01
N PRO A 26 -1.83 -2.86 -14.26
CA PRO A 26 -1.86 -1.42 -14.07
C PRO A 26 -0.49 -0.84 -13.67
N GLN A 27 -0.13 0.28 -14.29
CA GLN A 27 1.04 1.08 -13.91
C GLN A 27 0.55 2.36 -13.23
N VAL A 28 1.09 2.66 -12.05
CA VAL A 28 0.78 3.87 -11.29
C VAL A 28 1.83 4.97 -11.53
N PRO A 29 1.42 6.25 -11.69
CA PRO A 29 0.05 6.72 -11.72
C PRO A 29 -0.62 6.36 -13.06
N ARG A 30 -1.95 6.25 -13.04
CA ARG A 30 -2.78 6.02 -14.23
C ARG A 30 -2.69 7.20 -15.21
N ASP A 31 -2.68 8.42 -14.70
CA ASP A 31 -2.52 9.64 -15.50
C ASP A 31 -1.34 10.49 -15.02
N HIS A 32 -0.18 10.32 -15.65
CA HIS A 32 1.03 11.09 -15.33
C HIS A 32 0.93 12.58 -15.71
N LYS A 33 -0.14 13.04 -16.38
CA LYS A 33 -0.28 14.42 -16.85
C LYS A 33 -0.84 15.38 -15.79
N LEU A 34 -1.31 14.88 -14.65
CA LEU A 34 -1.90 15.72 -13.59
C LEU A 34 -0.87 16.63 -12.91
N GLY A 35 0.41 16.27 -12.94
CA GLY A 35 1.50 17.06 -12.37
C GLY A 35 2.73 16.22 -12.04
N PRO A 36 3.74 16.84 -11.38
CA PRO A 36 4.93 16.14 -10.90
C PRO A 36 4.59 14.90 -10.10
N CYS A 37 5.34 13.82 -10.32
CA CYS A 37 5.06 12.51 -9.74
C CYS A 37 6.35 11.86 -9.23
N VAL A 38 6.24 11.20 -8.08
CA VAL A 38 7.25 10.31 -7.52
C VAL A 38 6.65 8.92 -7.30
N HIS A 39 7.50 7.90 -7.26
CA HIS A 39 7.12 6.49 -7.29
C HIS A 39 7.91 5.67 -6.27
N GLY A 40 7.29 4.62 -5.74
CA GLY A 40 7.93 3.70 -4.81
C GLY A 40 7.34 2.29 -4.88
N LYS A 41 8.05 1.32 -4.29
CA LYS A 41 7.61 -0.08 -4.18
C LYS A 41 7.84 -0.63 -2.78
N ILE A 42 6.87 -1.36 -2.26
CA ILE A 42 6.94 -2.12 -1.01
C ILE A 42 6.73 -3.58 -1.39
N GLY A 43 7.81 -4.36 -1.38
CA GLY A 43 7.83 -5.64 -2.09
C GLY A 43 7.11 -6.79 -1.39
N SER A 44 7.05 -6.83 -0.04
CA SER A 44 6.48 -8.00 0.64
C SER A 44 5.87 -7.62 1.99
N PHE A 45 4.67 -7.07 1.93
CA PHE A 45 3.87 -6.80 3.12
C PHE A 45 3.11 -8.06 3.52
N TYR A 46 3.35 -8.54 4.75
CA TYR A 46 2.78 -9.77 5.31
C TYR A 46 1.98 -9.46 6.57
N PHE A 47 1.02 -10.33 6.88
CA PHE A 47 0.34 -10.40 8.17
C PHE A 47 0.75 -11.69 8.88
N TYR A 48 1.22 -11.57 10.12
CA TYR A 48 1.79 -12.63 10.94
C TYR A 48 0.81 -13.06 12.03
N GLU A 49 0.73 -14.36 12.31
CA GLU A 49 -0.15 -14.90 13.35
C GLU A 49 0.29 -14.43 14.74
N LYS A 50 -0.66 -13.90 15.51
CA LYS A 50 -0.37 -13.41 16.86
C LYS A 50 -0.09 -14.57 17.81
N GLY A 51 1.10 -14.57 18.42
CA GLY A 51 1.54 -15.62 19.35
C GLY A 51 2.29 -16.78 18.69
N SER A 52 2.60 -16.65 17.39
CA SER A 52 3.54 -17.51 16.66
C SER A 52 4.95 -16.91 16.62
N ASP A 53 5.94 -17.68 16.17
CA ASP A 53 7.31 -17.22 15.92
C ASP A 53 7.43 -16.47 14.56
N ASP A 54 6.56 -15.47 14.35
CA ASP A 54 6.40 -14.74 13.08
C ASP A 54 6.03 -15.64 11.88
N ASP A 55 5.13 -16.60 12.10
CA ASP A 55 4.54 -17.38 11.01
C ASP A 55 3.53 -16.50 10.23
N ALA A 56 3.64 -16.49 8.90
CA ALA A 56 2.73 -15.73 8.06
C ALA A 56 1.31 -16.32 8.15
N ALA A 57 0.35 -15.52 8.61
CA ALA A 57 -1.06 -15.88 8.58
C ALA A 57 -1.62 -15.73 7.16
N PHE A 58 -1.28 -14.64 6.47
CA PHE A 58 -1.59 -14.43 5.05
C PHE A 58 -0.73 -13.31 4.45
N GLY A 59 -0.84 -13.20 3.13
CA GLY A 59 -0.42 -12.03 2.39
C GLY A 59 0.88 -12.26 1.64
N PHE A 60 0.97 -11.64 0.48
CA PHE A 60 2.18 -11.16 -0.15
C PHE A 60 1.69 -9.96 -0.96
N PHE A 61 1.56 -8.79 -0.32
CA PHE A 61 1.22 -7.59 -1.08
C PHE A 61 2.51 -7.01 -1.65
N ASP A 62 2.73 -7.20 -2.95
CA ASP A 62 3.72 -6.41 -3.70
C ASP A 62 3.04 -5.11 -4.10
N VAL A 63 3.30 -4.05 -3.34
CA VAL A 63 2.65 -2.75 -3.51
C VAL A 63 3.55 -1.86 -4.35
N GLU A 64 3.05 -1.48 -5.51
CA GLU A 64 3.59 -0.40 -6.32
C GLU A 64 2.74 0.86 -6.10
N LEU A 65 3.36 1.99 -5.80
CA LEU A 65 2.63 3.23 -5.52
C LEU A 65 3.26 4.45 -6.18
N SER A 66 2.43 5.48 -6.34
CA SER A 66 2.82 6.79 -6.82
C SER A 66 2.20 7.88 -5.96
N VAL A 67 2.93 8.99 -5.82
CA VAL A 67 2.44 10.23 -5.22
C VAL A 67 2.55 11.32 -6.28
N GLN A 68 1.43 11.91 -6.64
CA GLN A 68 1.36 12.91 -7.70
C GLN A 68 0.81 14.23 -7.16
N SER A 69 1.50 15.33 -7.43
CA SER A 69 0.97 16.67 -7.16
C SER A 69 -0.16 16.98 -8.13
N ILE A 70 -1.35 17.28 -7.60
CA ILE A 70 -2.55 17.57 -8.42
C ILE A 70 -3.04 19.01 -8.27
N SER A 71 -2.68 19.68 -7.17
CA SER A 71 -2.81 21.12 -6.96
C SER A 71 -1.93 21.55 -5.79
N THR A 72 -1.79 22.86 -5.55
CA THR A 72 -1.09 23.37 -4.37
C THR A 72 -1.64 22.75 -3.09
N GLY A 73 -0.76 22.20 -2.25
CA GLY A 73 -1.10 21.56 -0.98
C GLY A 73 -1.87 20.24 -1.10
N LYS A 74 -2.05 19.68 -2.29
CA LYS A 74 -2.85 18.47 -2.50
C LYS A 74 -2.15 17.48 -3.41
N VAL A 75 -2.10 16.22 -2.98
CA VAL A 75 -1.51 15.12 -3.73
C VAL A 75 -2.51 14.00 -3.94
N ARG A 76 -2.29 13.20 -4.97
CA ARG A 76 -2.97 11.92 -5.17
C ARG A 76 -2.00 10.80 -4.85
N ILE A 77 -2.44 9.87 -4.00
CA ILE A 77 -1.83 8.56 -3.90
C ILE A 77 -2.58 7.62 -4.85
N GLU A 78 -1.85 6.87 -5.66
CA GLU A 78 -2.36 5.69 -6.34
C GLU A 78 -1.46 4.51 -5.99
N LEU A 79 -2.07 3.38 -5.62
CA LEU A 79 -1.40 2.11 -5.42
C LEU A 79 -2.03 1.03 -6.27
N TYR A 80 -1.17 0.13 -6.72
CA TYR A 80 -1.49 -1.15 -7.29
C TYR A 80 -0.79 -2.21 -6.45
N CYS A 81 -1.46 -3.30 -6.15
CA CYS A 81 -0.80 -4.45 -5.56
C CYS A 81 -1.41 -5.75 -6.04
N VAL A 82 -0.63 -6.82 -5.95
CA VAL A 82 -1.11 -8.19 -6.07
C VAL A 82 -0.98 -8.80 -4.68
N ALA A 83 -2.01 -9.49 -4.20
CA ALA A 83 -1.94 -10.25 -2.96
C ALA A 83 -2.30 -11.71 -3.20
N ASP A 84 -1.56 -12.61 -2.56
CA ASP A 84 -1.91 -14.03 -2.45
C ASP A 84 -2.06 -14.37 -0.96
N GLY A 85 -3.09 -15.15 -0.62
CA GLY A 85 -3.23 -15.67 0.73
C GLY A 85 -2.12 -16.70 0.99
N TYR A 86 -1.68 -16.79 2.24
CA TYR A 86 -0.76 -17.87 2.62
C TYR A 86 -1.54 -19.19 2.61
N GLN A 87 -0.88 -20.31 2.30
CA GLN A 87 -1.50 -21.60 1.94
C GLN A 87 -2.50 -22.19 2.97
N THR A 88 -2.61 -21.58 4.14
CA THR A 88 -3.40 -22.04 5.28
C THR A 88 -4.55 -21.11 5.67
N SER A 89 -4.58 -19.85 5.21
CA SER A 89 -5.61 -18.88 5.63
C SER A 89 -5.85 -17.74 4.64
N ARG A 90 -7.08 -17.20 4.65
CA ARG A 90 -7.47 -15.96 3.97
C ARG A 90 -7.39 -14.76 4.92
N GLY A 91 -7.05 -13.59 4.37
CA GLY A 91 -7.05 -12.31 5.10
C GLY A 91 -8.39 -11.58 4.99
N VAL A 92 -8.85 -10.95 6.07
CA VAL A 92 -10.10 -10.17 6.10
C VAL A 92 -9.79 -8.68 6.12
N GLY A 93 -9.96 -8.01 4.98
CA GLY A 93 -9.45 -6.66 4.76
C GLY A 93 -10.40 -5.51 5.13
N ALA A 94 -11.71 -5.80 5.22
CA ALA A 94 -12.73 -4.76 5.42
C ALA A 94 -12.71 -4.10 6.82
N SER A 95 -12.27 -4.83 7.85
CA SER A 95 -12.40 -4.38 9.25
C SER A 95 -11.13 -3.73 9.83
N HIS A 96 -10.00 -3.85 9.12
CA HIS A 96 -8.69 -3.39 9.60
C HIS A 96 -7.93 -2.69 8.47
N PRO A 97 -8.23 -1.41 8.20
CA PRO A 97 -7.63 -0.70 7.07
C PRO A 97 -6.13 -0.54 7.25
N VAL A 98 -5.38 -0.78 6.17
CA VAL A 98 -3.96 -0.42 6.12
C VAL A 98 -3.87 1.12 6.13
N LYS A 99 -3.05 1.65 7.04
CA LYS A 99 -2.80 3.09 7.13
C LYS A 99 -1.56 3.46 6.34
N LEU A 100 -1.75 4.32 5.35
CA LEU A 100 -0.68 4.94 4.58
C LEU A 100 -0.37 6.31 5.18
N ALA A 101 0.90 6.60 5.43
CA ALA A 101 1.36 7.91 5.85
C ALA A 101 2.34 8.49 4.83
N ILE A 102 2.08 9.74 4.42
CA ILE A 102 2.99 10.53 3.59
C ILE A 102 4.00 11.19 4.52
N MET A 103 5.27 10.92 4.26
CA MET A 103 6.37 11.45 5.06
C MET A 103 7.11 12.55 4.31
N ALA A 104 7.35 13.66 4.99
CA ALA A 104 8.25 14.71 4.55
C ALA A 104 9.13 15.17 5.70
N ASP A 105 10.45 15.10 5.52
CA ASP A 105 11.45 15.50 6.53
C ASP A 105 11.21 14.84 7.91
N GLY A 106 10.88 13.54 7.87
CA GLY A 106 10.60 12.75 9.07
C GLY A 106 9.24 13.00 9.75
N LYS A 107 8.38 13.86 9.21
CA LYS A 107 7.05 14.14 9.74
C LYS A 107 5.95 13.56 8.85
N ILE A 108 4.85 13.13 9.47
CA ILE A 108 3.62 12.78 8.73
C ILE A 108 2.99 14.09 8.28
N VAL A 109 2.80 14.25 6.97
CA VAL A 109 2.16 15.44 6.38
C VAL A 109 0.78 15.12 5.79
N GLY A 110 0.45 13.84 5.66
CA GLY A 110 -0.86 13.38 5.22
C GLY A 110 -1.01 11.89 5.48
N SER A 111 -2.25 11.40 5.51
CA SER A 111 -2.52 9.97 5.70
C SER A 111 -3.80 9.52 5.03
N ALA A 112 -3.91 8.23 4.75
CA ALA A 112 -5.11 7.61 4.25
C ALA A 112 -5.29 6.20 4.82
N GLU A 113 -6.54 5.76 4.88
CA GLU A 113 -6.93 4.41 5.24
C GLU A 113 -7.39 3.66 3.99
N TRP A 114 -6.85 2.45 3.80
CA TRP A 114 -7.20 1.57 2.71
C TRP A 114 -7.81 0.27 3.27
N CYS A 115 -9.13 0.13 3.14
CA CYS A 115 -9.83 -1.14 3.33
C CYS A 115 -9.62 -1.99 2.07
N PHE A 116 -8.72 -2.96 2.15
CA PHE A 116 -8.45 -3.89 1.05
C PHE A 116 -9.52 -4.99 0.99
N ALA A 117 -9.65 -5.63 -0.17
CA ALA A 117 -10.55 -6.78 -0.31
C ALA A 117 -9.99 -7.98 0.47
N ASP A 118 -10.84 -8.96 0.77
CA ASP A 118 -10.36 -10.18 1.40
C ASP A 118 -9.33 -10.89 0.51
N VAL A 119 -8.20 -11.30 1.10
CA VAL A 119 -7.10 -11.95 0.39
C VAL A 119 -7.29 -13.45 0.46
N ILE A 120 -7.53 -14.09 -0.68
CA ILE A 120 -7.91 -15.50 -0.75
C ILE A 120 -6.65 -16.37 -0.95
N CYS A 121 -6.55 -17.45 -0.18
CA CYS A 121 -5.46 -18.42 -0.30
C CYS A 121 -5.43 -19.09 -1.69
N GLY A 122 -4.26 -19.10 -2.31
CA GLY A 122 -4.05 -19.71 -3.62
C GLY A 122 -4.67 -18.89 -4.76
N HIS A 123 -5.00 -17.63 -4.49
CA HIS A 123 -5.53 -16.70 -5.47
C HIS A 123 -4.78 -15.37 -5.40
N ALA A 124 -4.07 -15.05 -6.47
CA ALA A 124 -3.36 -13.80 -6.64
C ALA A 124 -4.32 -12.74 -7.21
N ASP A 125 -4.87 -11.89 -6.35
CA ASP A 125 -5.83 -10.86 -6.74
C ASP A 125 -5.17 -9.49 -6.90
N PRO A 126 -5.38 -8.80 -8.05
CA PRO A 126 -4.98 -7.41 -8.20
C PRO A 126 -5.91 -6.50 -7.42
N MET A 127 -5.34 -5.64 -6.58
CA MET A 127 -6.05 -4.59 -5.85
C MET A 127 -5.48 -3.23 -6.18
N ASN A 128 -6.37 -2.25 -6.25
CA ASN A 128 -6.03 -0.87 -6.57
C ASN A 128 -6.64 0.03 -5.51
N PHE A 129 -5.94 1.10 -5.15
CA PHE A 129 -6.49 2.15 -4.30
C PHE A 129 -6.00 3.50 -4.77
N SER A 130 -6.88 4.49 -4.72
CA SER A 130 -6.56 5.85 -5.12
C SER A 130 -7.34 6.81 -4.25
N THR A 131 -6.64 7.82 -3.73
CA THR A 131 -7.24 8.86 -2.92
C THR A 131 -6.45 10.15 -3.05
N ASP A 132 -7.13 11.26 -2.88
CA ASP A 132 -6.51 12.57 -2.77
C ASP A 132 -6.29 12.91 -1.30
N ILE A 133 -5.12 13.48 -0.99
CA ILE A 133 -4.70 13.82 0.37
C ILE A 133 -4.26 15.29 0.41
N ASP A 134 -4.78 16.02 1.38
CA ASP A 134 -4.31 17.36 1.72
C ASP A 134 -3.01 17.23 2.54
N ILE A 135 -1.96 17.90 2.09
CA ILE A 135 -0.65 17.97 2.76
C ILE A 135 -0.37 19.38 3.34
N GLY A 136 -1.36 20.26 3.31
CA GLY A 136 -1.29 21.65 3.76
C GLY A 136 -0.23 22.45 3.02
N ASP A 137 0.56 23.23 3.75
CA ASP A 137 1.64 24.06 3.19
C ASP A 137 2.92 23.25 2.87
N THR A 138 2.89 21.93 3.01
CA THR A 138 4.05 21.09 2.71
C THR A 138 4.33 21.11 1.22
N SER A 139 5.57 21.45 0.84
CA SER A 139 6.00 21.34 -0.56
C SER A 139 6.06 19.86 -0.98
N PHE A 140 5.49 19.55 -2.14
CA PHE A 140 5.60 18.22 -2.76
C PHE A 140 7.04 17.72 -2.86
N SER A 141 8.01 18.63 -3.10
CA SER A 141 9.44 18.29 -3.21
C SER A 141 10.08 17.77 -1.92
N LEU A 142 9.42 17.94 -0.77
CA LEU A 142 9.90 17.46 0.52
C LEU A 142 9.42 16.05 0.87
N ILE A 143 8.48 15.50 0.08
CA ILE A 143 7.96 14.15 0.31
C ILE A 143 9.04 13.13 -0.06
N ASP A 144 9.51 12.36 0.91
CA ASP A 144 10.65 11.44 0.75
C ASP A 144 10.26 9.95 0.76
N ARG A 145 9.17 9.58 1.43
CA ARG A 145 8.71 8.18 1.51
C ARG A 145 7.22 8.07 1.80
N ILE A 146 6.70 6.87 1.55
CA ILE A 146 5.41 6.41 2.09
C ILE A 146 5.68 5.32 3.13
N ASP A 147 5.01 5.43 4.26
CA ASP A 147 4.97 4.39 5.29
C ASP A 147 3.63 3.65 5.22
N LEU A 148 3.67 2.31 5.22
CA LEU A 148 2.55 1.47 5.62
C LEU A 148 2.72 1.20 7.12
N LEU A 149 1.80 1.73 7.93
CA LEU A 149 1.89 1.60 9.38
C LEU A 149 1.52 0.18 9.82
N LYS A 150 2.01 -0.19 11.01
CA LYS A 150 1.59 -1.43 11.67
C LYS A 150 0.07 -1.43 11.83
N VAL A 151 -0.55 -2.55 11.47
CA VAL A 151 -1.99 -2.75 11.58
C VAL A 151 -2.27 -4.14 12.17
N ASP A 152 -3.23 -4.22 13.08
CA ASP A 152 -3.78 -5.50 13.52
C ASP A 152 -4.73 -6.03 12.44
N GLY A 153 -4.92 -7.33 12.34
CA GLY A 153 -5.78 -7.92 11.32
C GLY A 153 -6.47 -9.19 11.78
N LEU A 154 -7.28 -9.74 10.89
CA LEU A 154 -7.94 -11.02 11.08
C LEU A 154 -7.64 -11.96 9.92
N SER A 155 -7.38 -13.21 10.26
CA SER A 155 -7.30 -14.32 9.32
C SER A 155 -8.46 -15.29 9.55
N ALA A 156 -8.85 -16.01 8.50
CA ALA A 156 -9.85 -17.07 8.58
C ALA A 156 -9.37 -18.30 7.80
N PRO A 157 -9.78 -19.52 8.21
CA PRO A 157 -9.53 -20.71 7.41
C PRO A 157 -10.06 -20.56 5.99
N CYS A 158 -9.40 -21.22 5.04
CA CYS A 158 -9.86 -21.32 3.66
C CYS A 158 -11.10 -22.22 3.62
N GLY A 159 -12.28 -21.63 3.41
CA GLY A 159 -13.58 -22.32 3.37
C GLY A 159 -14.64 -21.49 2.68
#